data_AF-A0A9E4BLH4-F1
#
_entry.id   AF-A0A9E4BLH4-F1
#
_cell.length_a   1.000
_cell.length_b   1.000
_cell.length_c   1.000
_cell.angle_alpha   90.00
_cell.angle_beta   90.00
_cell.angle_gamma   90.00
#
_symmetry.space_group_name_H-M   'P 1'
#
loop_
_entity.id
_entity.type
_entity.pdbx_description
1 polymer ?
#
loop_
_entity_poly.entity_id
_entity_poly.type
_entity_poly.pdbx_seq_one_letter_code
_entity_poly.pdbx_strand_id
1 'polypeptide(L)'
;MRLELLIEVVRKELGLFFSSPIGYLFLAAYLGVTLFVFFWGEAFFVRNISDVRPMFEWFPLLLIFLAAALTMRIWSDERRTGTIEFIVTLPATSVELVAGKFAACLALLVVALLVTLPLPILVSLVGDLDLGPVVAGYVATLLLGSSYLAIGLFVGSRTDNQFVALILTVFLCGMFYLLGSDFLTGLFSNDIGSFLRELGAGSRFESITRGVLDLPDLYFYLSITVSFLVLNVYSLKALGWAHDGDKRHHRLANLTTLALCANLLVANIWMHGMNFLRWDLTEGDQYSISEVTRQTLAQLQEPLLLLLAPLVPQLKDLLKEYEVAGGGSVRLEFVAPIENPELEDEANSAYGIRPVPFSVKDRYESSLVQSYFDVLVKYADEYIVLGFRDLIEIKIVGEADIDVMLRNPEFDLTRSVRKILAEFQGGGSTFDYIPNP
;
A
#
# COMPACT_ATOMS: atom_id res chain seq x y z
N MET A 1 -23.49 -10.45 21.07
CA MET A 1 -23.91 -9.36 20.18
C MET A 1 -25.24 -9.77 19.56
N ARG A 2 -26.31 -9.00 19.75
CA ARG A 2 -27.62 -9.33 19.15
C ARG A 2 -27.63 -8.83 17.71
N LEU A 3 -27.59 -9.75 16.74
CA LEU A 3 -27.52 -9.43 15.31
C LEU A 3 -28.69 -8.54 14.86
N GLU A 4 -29.87 -8.79 15.41
CA GLU A 4 -31.10 -8.02 15.14
C GLU A 4 -30.94 -6.53 15.49
N LEU A 5 -30.34 -6.21 16.63
CA LEU A 5 -30.10 -4.82 17.03
C LEU A 5 -29.12 -4.12 16.07
N LEU A 6 -28.10 -4.83 15.61
CA LEU A 6 -27.13 -4.27 14.66
C LEU A 6 -27.81 -3.94 13.33
N ILE A 7 -28.59 -4.87 12.79
CA ILE A 7 -29.34 -4.66 11.54
C ILE A 7 -30.31 -3.48 11.68
N GLU A 8 -30.98 -3.35 12.82
CA GLU A 8 -31.92 -2.25 13.05
C GLU A 8 -31.21 -0.88 13.11
N VAL A 9 -30.05 -0.81 13.76
CA VAL A 9 -29.21 0.40 13.75
C VAL A 9 -28.77 0.73 12.33
N VAL A 10 -28.27 -0.25 11.58
CA VAL A 10 -27.85 -0.04 10.18
C VAL A 10 -29.00 0.47 9.32
N ARG A 11 -30.18 -0.15 9.42
CA ARG A 11 -31.37 0.26 8.67
C ARG A 11 -31.79 1.69 9.03
N LYS A 12 -31.79 2.03 10.33
CA LYS A 12 -32.09 3.39 10.79
C LYS A 12 -31.12 4.41 10.19
N GLU A 13 -29.82 4.18 10.30
CA GLU A 13 -28.80 5.13 9.83
C GLU A 13 -28.82 5.29 8.30
N LEU A 14 -28.94 4.19 7.55
CA LEU A 14 -29.10 4.26 6.09
C LEU A 14 -30.39 4.97 5.69
N GLY A 15 -31.50 4.68 6.38
CA GLY A 15 -32.78 5.35 6.17
C GLY A 15 -32.67 6.87 6.39
N LEU A 16 -32.00 7.30 7.47
CA LEU A 16 -31.76 8.71 7.76
C LEU A 16 -30.88 9.38 6.69
N PHE A 17 -29.86 8.68 6.21
CA PHE A 17 -28.98 9.19 5.16
C PHE A 17 -29.72 9.40 3.83
N PHE A 18 -30.43 8.38 3.35
CA PHE A 18 -31.15 8.43 2.07
C PHE A 18 -32.46 9.23 2.11
N SER A 19 -32.95 9.58 3.31
CA SER A 19 -34.05 10.53 3.46
C SER A 19 -33.61 11.99 3.31
N SER A 20 -32.31 12.27 3.37
CA SER A 20 -31.76 13.62 3.24
C SER A 20 -31.15 13.85 1.85
N PRO A 21 -31.49 14.95 1.15
CA PRO A 21 -30.87 15.30 -0.14
C PRO A 21 -29.35 15.44 -0.07
N ILE A 22 -28.82 15.78 1.10
CA ILE A 22 -27.40 16.01 1.35
C ILE A 22 -26.57 14.76 1.10
N GLY A 23 -27.08 13.57 1.42
CA GLY A 23 -26.35 12.31 1.23
C GLY A 23 -26.07 12.03 -0.25
N TYR A 24 -27.08 12.22 -1.11
CA TYR A 24 -26.93 12.10 -2.56
C TYR A 24 -25.96 13.13 -3.13
N LEU A 25 -25.98 14.36 -2.60
CA LEU A 25 -25.09 15.42 -3.04
C LEU A 25 -23.62 15.09 -2.76
N PHE A 26 -23.30 14.50 -1.60
CA PHE A 26 -21.94 14.06 -1.30
C PHE A 26 -21.49 12.90 -2.19
N LEU A 27 -22.34 11.90 -2.44
CA LEU A 27 -22.01 10.80 -3.35
C LEU A 27 -21.80 11.30 -4.79
N ALA A 28 -22.67 12.19 -5.27
CA ALA A 28 -22.55 12.80 -6.58
C ALA A 28 -21.31 13.69 -6.69
N ALA A 29 -20.97 14.45 -5.64
CA ALA A 29 -19.75 15.26 -5.60
C ALA A 29 -18.49 14.38 -5.60
N TYR A 30 -18.46 13.31 -4.80
CA TYR A 30 -17.35 12.35 -4.79
C TYR A 30 -17.15 11.71 -6.16
N LEU A 31 -18.22 11.23 -6.80
CA LEU A 31 -18.15 10.69 -8.16
C LEU A 31 -17.70 11.76 -9.16
N GLY A 32 -18.30 12.95 -9.12
CA GLY A 32 -18.01 14.04 -10.04
C GLY A 32 -16.54 14.49 -9.97
N VAL A 33 -16.00 14.62 -8.76
CA VAL A 33 -14.57 14.93 -8.56
C VAL A 33 -13.70 13.77 -9.02
N THR A 34 -14.06 12.52 -8.73
CA THR A 34 -13.34 11.34 -9.23
C THR A 34 -13.25 11.34 -10.75
N LEU A 35 -14.38 11.55 -11.44
CA LEU A 35 -14.45 11.62 -12.90
C LEU A 35 -13.62 12.79 -13.44
N PHE A 36 -13.71 13.96 -12.81
CA PHE A 36 -12.96 15.14 -13.22
C PHE A 36 -11.45 14.91 -13.11
N VAL A 37 -10.99 14.37 -11.98
CA VAL A 37 -9.57 14.06 -11.76
C VAL A 37 -9.09 13.02 -12.76
N PHE A 38 -9.85 11.94 -12.97
CA PHE A 38 -9.47 10.87 -13.89
C PHE A 38 -9.36 11.34 -15.35
N PHE A 39 -10.38 12.04 -15.86
CA PHE A 39 -10.38 12.46 -17.27
C PHE A 39 -9.54 13.70 -17.54
N TRP A 40 -9.53 14.67 -16.61
CA TRP A 40 -8.94 15.99 -16.83
C TRP A 40 -7.64 16.21 -16.06
N GLY A 41 -7.57 15.75 -14.82
CA GLY A 41 -6.36 15.86 -13.98
C GLY A 41 -5.21 15.02 -14.52
N GLU A 42 -5.50 13.73 -14.76
CA GLU A 42 -4.54 12.74 -15.28
C GLU A 42 -4.49 12.68 -16.82
N ALA A 43 -5.28 13.52 -17.48
CA ALA A 43 -5.37 13.62 -18.94
C ALA A 43 -5.44 12.23 -19.63
N PHE A 44 -6.33 11.35 -19.15
CA PHE A 44 -6.43 9.95 -19.56
C PHE A 44 -6.32 9.74 -21.08
N PHE A 45 -7.02 10.55 -21.89
CA PHE A 45 -7.01 10.44 -23.34
C PHE A 45 -5.66 10.75 -24.01
N VAL A 46 -4.76 11.46 -23.33
CA VAL A 46 -3.42 11.79 -23.83
C VAL A 46 -2.42 10.66 -23.56
N ARG A 47 -2.64 9.88 -22.49
CA ARG A 47 -1.72 8.81 -22.08
C ARG A 47 -1.66 7.63 -23.06
N ASN A 48 -2.67 7.47 -23.92
CA ASN A 48 -2.78 6.37 -24.89
C ASN A 48 -2.57 4.95 -24.31
N ILE A 49 -2.84 4.78 -23.01
CA ILE A 49 -2.73 3.52 -22.26
C ILE A 49 -4.05 3.28 -21.54
N SER A 50 -4.52 2.03 -21.54
CA SER A 50 -5.73 1.63 -20.83
C SER A 50 -5.39 1.28 -19.39
N ASP A 51 -5.28 2.31 -18.54
CA ASP A 51 -4.86 2.17 -17.14
C ASP A 51 -5.77 2.97 -16.21
N VAL A 52 -6.20 2.34 -15.12
CA VAL A 52 -7.01 2.98 -14.06
C VAL A 52 -6.24 3.21 -12.76
N ARG A 53 -4.96 2.83 -12.67
CA ARG A 53 -4.10 3.10 -11.50
C ARG A 53 -4.11 4.57 -11.05
N PRO A 54 -4.07 5.57 -11.96
CA PRO A 54 -4.09 6.98 -11.54
C PRO A 54 -5.36 7.35 -10.78
N MET A 55 -6.50 6.71 -11.10
CA MET A 55 -7.73 6.90 -10.32
C MET A 55 -7.52 6.49 -8.87
N PHE A 56 -6.90 5.34 -8.65
CA PHE A 56 -6.65 4.82 -7.30
C PHE A 56 -5.63 5.67 -6.55
N GLU A 57 -4.59 6.20 -7.19
CA GLU A 57 -3.62 7.11 -6.56
C GLU A 57 -4.28 8.34 -5.90
N TRP A 58 -5.40 8.81 -6.46
CA TRP A 58 -6.18 9.92 -5.90
C TRP A 58 -7.19 9.51 -4.82
N PHE A 59 -7.55 8.23 -4.74
CA PHE A 59 -8.55 7.75 -3.79
C PHE A 59 -8.19 8.00 -2.32
N PRO A 60 -6.95 7.81 -1.84
CA PRO A 60 -6.58 8.17 -0.48
C PRO A 60 -6.99 9.59 -0.10
N LEU A 61 -6.75 10.57 -0.99
CA LEU A 61 -7.10 11.96 -0.75
C LEU A 61 -8.62 12.19 -0.82
N LEU A 62 -9.30 11.64 -1.83
CA LEU A 62 -10.75 11.81 -2.00
C LEU A 62 -11.54 11.14 -0.86
N LEU A 63 -11.06 9.99 -0.38
CA LEU A 63 -11.65 9.25 0.73
C LEU A 63 -11.57 10.02 2.04
N ILE A 64 -10.57 10.87 2.27
CA ILE A 64 -10.50 11.71 3.48
C ILE A 64 -11.75 12.59 3.57
N PHE A 65 -12.09 13.27 2.47
CA PHE A 65 -13.26 14.15 2.42
C PHE A 65 -14.56 13.37 2.46
N LEU A 66 -14.65 12.25 1.72
CA LEU A 66 -15.82 11.39 1.75
C LEU A 66 -16.07 10.82 3.15
N ALA A 67 -15.05 10.25 3.80
CA ALA A 67 -15.18 9.68 5.12
C ALA A 67 -15.60 10.74 6.14
N ALA A 68 -14.96 11.92 6.13
CA ALA A 68 -15.34 13.03 7.00
C ALA A 68 -16.80 13.45 6.79
N ALA A 69 -17.26 13.56 5.54
CA ALA A 69 -18.64 13.92 5.22
C ALA A 69 -19.65 12.84 5.66
N LEU A 70 -19.33 11.56 5.50
CA LEU A 70 -20.20 10.45 5.90
C LEU A 70 -20.31 10.33 7.43
N THR A 71 -19.22 10.57 8.17
CA THR A 71 -19.20 10.36 9.63
C THR A 71 -19.57 11.59 10.44
N MET A 72 -19.43 12.81 9.89
CA MET A 72 -19.52 14.05 10.68
C MET A 72 -20.81 14.16 11.49
N ARG A 73 -21.96 13.67 10.97
CA ARG A 73 -23.28 13.84 11.60
C ARG A 73 -23.64 12.74 12.59
N ILE A 74 -23.12 11.53 12.41
CA ILE A 74 -23.64 10.30 13.04
C ILE A 74 -23.65 10.36 14.57
N TRP A 75 -22.57 10.88 15.16
CA TRP A 75 -22.48 11.08 16.60
C TRP A 75 -22.66 12.53 17.02
N SER A 76 -22.21 13.49 16.20
CA SER A 76 -22.27 14.91 16.57
C SER A 76 -23.70 15.43 16.64
N ASP A 77 -24.60 14.99 15.75
CA ASP A 77 -26.02 15.37 15.84
C ASP A 77 -26.71 14.77 17.05
N GLU A 78 -26.41 13.51 17.40
CA GLU A 78 -26.97 12.87 18.59
C GLU A 78 -26.49 13.53 19.88
N ARG A 79 -25.24 14.01 19.90
CA ARG A 79 -24.71 14.84 21.00
C ARG A 79 -25.37 16.21 21.05
N ARG A 80 -25.42 16.92 19.92
CA ARG A 80 -26.00 18.26 19.80
C ARG A 80 -27.48 18.31 20.21
N THR A 81 -28.21 17.25 19.90
CA THR A 81 -29.65 17.13 20.20
C THR A 81 -29.92 16.56 21.59
N GLY A 82 -28.89 16.12 22.33
CA GLY A 82 -29.05 15.45 23.63
C GLY A 82 -29.58 14.01 23.54
N THR A 83 -29.88 13.52 22.35
CA THR A 83 -30.42 12.16 22.13
C THR A 83 -29.43 11.06 22.55
N ILE A 84 -28.13 11.39 22.60
CA ILE A 84 -27.09 10.44 23.03
C ILE A 84 -27.32 9.91 24.46
N GLU A 85 -27.87 10.74 25.36
CA GLU A 85 -28.18 10.32 26.74
C GLU A 85 -29.25 9.23 26.74
N PHE A 86 -30.29 9.40 25.92
CA PHE A 86 -31.34 8.39 25.77
C PHE A 86 -30.79 7.09 25.19
N ILE A 87 -29.98 7.17 24.13
CA ILE A 87 -29.42 5.99 23.47
C ILE A 87 -28.52 5.18 24.41
N VAL A 88 -27.72 5.85 25.25
CA VAL A 88 -26.84 5.18 26.22
C VAL A 88 -27.62 4.48 27.34
N THR A 89 -28.87 4.90 27.62
CA THR A 89 -29.75 4.23 28.60
C THR A 89 -30.55 3.05 28.04
N LEU A 90 -30.58 2.87 26.72
CA LEU A 90 -31.25 1.72 26.11
C LEU A 90 -30.53 0.41 26.45
N PRO A 91 -31.23 -0.74 26.43
CA PRO A 91 -30.65 -2.05 26.70
C PRO A 91 -29.79 -2.58 25.53
N ALA A 92 -29.00 -1.70 24.91
CA ALA A 92 -28.06 -1.97 23.84
C ALA A 92 -26.63 -1.70 24.33
N THR A 93 -25.70 -2.59 24.01
CA THR A 93 -24.30 -2.38 24.43
C THR A 93 -23.64 -1.28 23.59
N SER A 94 -22.69 -0.53 24.16
CA SER A 94 -21.95 0.49 23.41
C SER A 94 -21.21 -0.10 22.19
N VAL A 95 -20.81 -1.37 22.26
CA VAL A 95 -20.18 -2.09 21.14
C VAL A 95 -21.17 -2.29 19.99
N GLU A 96 -22.41 -2.69 20.29
CA GLU A 96 -23.46 -2.89 19.26
C GLU A 96 -23.82 -1.58 18.56
N LEU A 97 -23.92 -0.48 19.31
CA LEU A 97 -24.21 0.84 18.75
C LEU A 97 -23.09 1.33 17.82
N VAL A 98 -21.83 1.20 18.25
CA VAL A 98 -20.66 1.60 17.45
C VAL A 98 -20.53 0.71 16.22
N ALA A 99 -20.66 -0.61 16.37
CA ALA A 99 -20.55 -1.56 15.26
C ALA A 99 -21.67 -1.34 14.23
N GLY A 100 -22.90 -1.08 14.66
CA GLY A 100 -24.03 -0.79 13.76
C GLY A 100 -23.83 0.51 12.97
N LYS A 101 -23.42 1.59 13.64
CA LYS A 101 -23.12 2.87 12.98
C LYS A 101 -21.93 2.75 12.02
N PHE A 102 -20.89 2.01 12.40
CA PHE A 102 -19.76 1.72 11.51
C PHE A 102 -20.19 0.91 10.28
N ALA A 103 -20.99 -0.14 10.45
CA ALA A 103 -21.51 -0.92 9.34
C ALA A 103 -22.39 -0.09 8.39
N ALA A 104 -23.15 0.87 8.91
CA ALA A 104 -23.91 1.81 8.08
C ALA A 104 -22.99 2.70 7.24
N CYS A 105 -21.94 3.29 7.83
CA CYS A 105 -20.93 4.05 7.10
C CYS A 105 -20.23 3.20 6.04
N LEU A 106 -19.86 1.98 6.39
CA LEU A 106 -19.16 1.06 5.50
C LEU A 106 -20.05 0.69 4.31
N ALA A 107 -21.36 0.47 4.53
CA ALA A 107 -22.31 0.27 3.45
C ALA A 107 -22.41 1.50 2.52
N LEU A 108 -22.40 2.72 3.07
CA LEU A 108 -22.38 3.95 2.25
C LEU A 108 -21.07 4.10 1.46
N LEU A 109 -19.93 3.73 2.05
CA LEU A 109 -18.66 3.68 1.34
C LEU A 109 -18.69 2.66 0.20
N VAL A 110 -19.22 1.46 0.44
CA VAL A 110 -19.41 0.45 -0.62
C VAL A 110 -20.29 1.01 -1.74
N VAL A 111 -21.40 1.68 -1.42
CA VAL A 111 -22.24 2.34 -2.43
C VAL A 111 -21.44 3.39 -3.21
N ALA A 112 -20.61 4.20 -2.53
CA ALA A 112 -19.76 5.18 -3.20
C ALA A 112 -18.77 4.53 -4.18
N LEU A 113 -18.17 3.40 -3.81
CA LEU A 113 -17.26 2.63 -4.67
C LEU A 113 -18.00 1.92 -5.81
N LEU A 114 -19.19 1.39 -5.57
CA LEU A 114 -20.01 0.78 -6.63
C LEU A 114 -20.36 1.79 -7.72
N VAL A 115 -20.59 3.05 -7.34
CA VAL A 115 -20.90 4.12 -8.28
C VAL A 115 -19.68 4.52 -9.12
N THR A 116 -18.45 4.18 -8.71
CA THR A 116 -17.25 4.39 -9.53
C THR A 116 -16.92 3.22 -10.46
N LEU A 117 -17.47 2.01 -10.23
CA LEU A 117 -17.24 0.82 -11.08
C LEU A 117 -17.51 0.99 -12.58
N PRO A 118 -18.46 1.83 -13.04
CA PRO A 118 -18.62 2.07 -14.47
C PRO A 118 -17.34 2.55 -15.16
N LEU A 119 -16.42 3.24 -14.46
CA LEU A 119 -15.15 3.69 -15.02
C LEU A 119 -14.24 2.56 -15.50
N PRO A 120 -13.77 1.63 -14.64
CA PRO A 120 -12.92 0.52 -15.08
C PRO A 120 -13.62 -0.39 -16.08
N ILE A 121 -14.95 -0.53 -16.00
CA ILE A 121 -15.74 -1.29 -16.99
C ILE A 121 -15.67 -0.62 -18.37
N LEU A 122 -15.80 0.70 -18.45
CA LEU A 122 -15.67 1.41 -19.72
C LEU A 122 -14.25 1.34 -20.29
N VAL A 123 -13.23 1.41 -19.42
CA VAL A 123 -11.83 1.30 -19.84
C VAL A 123 -11.52 -0.11 -20.37
N SER A 124 -12.03 -1.17 -19.72
CA SER A 124 -11.82 -2.55 -20.20
C SER A 124 -12.55 -2.88 -21.49
N LEU A 125 -13.60 -2.11 -21.86
CA LEU A 125 -14.26 -2.24 -23.15
C LEU A 125 -13.49 -1.55 -24.29
N VAL A 126 -12.67 -0.53 -23.96
CA VAL A 126 -11.94 0.29 -24.94
C VAL A 126 -10.52 -0.21 -25.15
N GLY A 127 -9.91 -0.86 -24.16
CA GLY A 127 -8.60 -1.48 -24.32
C GLY A 127 -8.34 -2.63 -23.34
N ASP A 128 -7.11 -3.14 -23.38
CA ASP A 128 -6.69 -4.32 -22.64
C ASP A 128 -6.32 -3.95 -21.20
N LEU A 129 -7.31 -4.02 -20.31
CA LEU A 129 -7.17 -3.64 -18.91
C LEU A 129 -7.01 -4.88 -18.03
N ASP A 130 -5.87 -4.97 -17.34
CA ASP A 130 -5.65 -5.99 -16.31
C ASP A 130 -6.62 -5.77 -15.14
N LEU A 131 -7.47 -6.77 -14.88
CA LEU A 131 -8.48 -6.75 -13.82
C LEU A 131 -7.88 -6.97 -12.42
N GLY A 132 -6.68 -7.54 -12.33
CA GLY A 132 -5.98 -7.79 -11.08
C GLY A 132 -5.76 -6.53 -10.24
N PRO A 133 -5.02 -5.54 -10.77
CA PRO A 133 -4.83 -4.23 -10.13
C PRO A 133 -6.14 -3.51 -9.83
N VAL A 134 -7.19 -3.69 -10.66
CA VAL A 134 -8.51 -3.08 -10.43
C VAL A 134 -9.13 -3.64 -9.16
N VAL A 135 -9.22 -4.96 -9.03
CA VAL A 135 -9.80 -5.62 -7.86
C VAL A 135 -8.98 -5.30 -6.61
N ALA A 136 -7.65 -5.39 -6.69
CA ALA A 136 -6.75 -5.06 -5.59
C ALA A 136 -6.93 -3.59 -5.15
N GLY A 137 -7.02 -2.66 -6.10
CA GLY A 137 -7.27 -1.25 -5.84
C GLY A 137 -8.58 -1.01 -5.10
N TYR A 138 -9.69 -1.66 -5.49
CA TYR A 138 -10.96 -1.54 -4.76
C TYR A 138 -10.90 -2.13 -3.35
N VAL A 139 -10.19 -3.25 -3.16
CA VAL A 139 -9.98 -3.85 -1.83
C VAL A 139 -9.16 -2.91 -0.95
N ALA A 140 -8.05 -2.35 -1.44
CA ALA A 140 -7.27 -1.35 -0.73
C ALA A 140 -8.11 -0.13 -0.35
N THR A 141 -8.92 0.36 -1.28
CA THR A 141 -9.78 1.53 -1.08
C THR A 141 -10.85 1.27 -0.02
N LEU A 142 -11.42 0.07 0.03
CA LEU A 142 -12.37 -0.33 1.06
C LEU A 142 -11.70 -0.41 2.44
N LEU A 143 -10.49 -0.98 2.52
CA LEU A 143 -9.73 -1.10 3.77
C LEU A 143 -9.29 0.28 4.30
N LEU A 144 -8.70 1.11 3.44
CA LEU A 144 -8.32 2.48 3.77
C LEU A 144 -9.54 3.31 4.16
N GLY A 145 -10.61 3.28 3.37
CA GLY A 145 -11.85 3.98 3.69
C GLY A 145 -12.46 3.53 5.02
N SER A 146 -12.41 2.23 5.34
CA SER A 146 -12.85 1.69 6.63
C SER A 146 -12.06 2.31 7.80
N SER A 147 -10.74 2.44 7.66
CA SER A 147 -9.90 3.10 8.67
C SER A 147 -10.28 4.57 8.88
N TYR A 148 -10.50 5.33 7.80
CA TYR A 148 -10.91 6.73 7.87
C TYR A 148 -12.31 6.89 8.46
N LEU A 149 -13.24 5.98 8.16
CA LEU A 149 -14.57 5.97 8.76
C LEU A 149 -14.51 5.70 10.28
N ALA A 150 -13.64 4.79 10.73
CA ALA A 150 -13.44 4.54 12.16
C ALA A 150 -12.89 5.77 12.88
N ILE A 151 -11.90 6.46 12.29
CA ILE A 151 -11.36 7.73 12.80
C ILE A 151 -12.46 8.78 12.89
N GLY A 152 -13.22 8.99 11.81
CA GLY A 152 -14.28 10.00 11.75
C GLY A 152 -15.41 9.75 12.74
N LEU A 153 -15.81 8.48 12.94
CA LEU A 153 -16.77 8.13 13.97
C LEU A 153 -16.23 8.45 15.37
N PHE A 154 -14.97 8.11 15.67
CA PHE A 154 -14.34 8.43 16.96
C PHE A 154 -14.31 9.94 17.21
N VAL A 155 -13.89 10.73 16.22
CA VAL A 155 -13.88 12.20 16.31
C VAL A 155 -15.30 12.74 16.56
N GLY A 156 -16.28 12.29 15.77
CA GLY A 156 -17.69 12.66 15.97
C GLY A 156 -18.22 12.27 17.35
N SER A 157 -17.72 11.19 17.94
CA SER A 157 -18.06 10.77 19.30
C SER A 157 -17.50 11.70 20.38
N ARG A 158 -16.67 12.69 20.06
CA ARG A 158 -16.04 13.63 21.01
C ARG A 158 -16.49 15.08 20.82
N THR A 159 -17.33 15.34 19.82
CA THR A 159 -17.69 16.69 19.39
C THR A 159 -19.19 16.79 19.16
N ASP A 160 -19.80 17.89 19.58
CA ASP A 160 -21.23 18.22 19.41
C ASP A 160 -21.50 19.09 18.16
N ASN A 161 -20.45 19.53 17.47
CA ASN A 161 -20.55 20.32 16.24
C ASN A 161 -20.09 19.52 15.01
N GLN A 162 -20.99 19.35 14.03
CA GLN A 162 -20.73 18.65 12.76
C GLN A 162 -19.53 19.21 12.00
N PHE A 163 -19.39 20.54 11.94
CA PHE A 163 -18.31 21.18 11.18
C PHE A 163 -16.95 20.94 11.84
N VAL A 164 -16.89 20.98 13.17
CA VAL A 164 -15.66 20.67 13.91
C VAL A 164 -15.31 19.19 13.76
N ALA A 165 -16.31 18.30 13.80
CA ALA A 165 -16.09 16.88 13.55
C ALA A 165 -15.55 16.61 12.14
N LEU A 166 -16.07 17.29 11.11
CA LEU A 166 -15.56 17.20 9.75
C LEU A 166 -14.10 17.65 9.67
N ILE A 167 -13.78 18.86 10.16
CA ILE A 167 -12.43 19.45 10.06
C ILE A 167 -11.40 18.58 10.79
N LEU A 168 -11.72 18.12 12.00
CA LEU A 168 -10.82 17.25 12.77
C LEU A 168 -10.63 15.88 12.11
N THR A 169 -11.67 15.33 11.48
CA THR A 169 -11.54 14.08 10.72
C THR A 169 -10.62 14.27 9.51
N VAL A 170 -10.83 15.34 8.73
CA VAL A 170 -9.97 15.66 7.58
C VAL A 170 -8.53 15.85 8.03
N PHE A 171 -8.31 16.58 9.13
CA PHE A 171 -6.98 16.80 9.68
C PHE A 171 -6.29 15.51 10.12
N LEU A 172 -6.97 14.66 10.90
CA LEU A 172 -6.39 13.41 11.39
C LEU A 172 -6.12 12.40 10.27
N CYS A 173 -7.08 12.22 9.35
CA CYS A 173 -6.89 11.33 8.21
C CYS A 173 -5.81 11.88 7.25
N GLY A 174 -5.73 13.20 7.07
CA GLY A 174 -4.68 13.87 6.31
C GLY A 174 -3.29 13.70 6.93
N MET A 175 -3.15 13.86 8.24
CA MET A 175 -1.90 13.52 8.95
C MET A 175 -1.54 12.05 8.75
N PHE A 176 -2.52 11.16 8.85
CA PHE A 176 -2.30 9.73 8.69
C PHE A 176 -1.84 9.36 7.28
N TYR A 177 -2.39 10.02 6.26
CA TYR A 177 -1.92 9.91 4.87
C TYR A 177 -0.50 10.45 4.69
N LEU A 178 -0.21 11.64 5.24
CA LEU A 178 1.09 12.29 5.07
C LEU A 178 2.25 11.57 5.75
N LEU A 179 2.00 10.85 6.86
CA LEU A 179 3.03 10.21 7.69
C LEU A 179 3.99 9.28 6.93
N GLY A 180 3.59 8.74 5.78
CA GLY A 180 4.49 7.96 4.91
C GLY A 180 4.60 8.47 3.48
N SER A 181 4.30 9.75 3.26
CA SER A 181 4.57 10.39 1.98
C SER A 181 6.04 10.76 1.87
N ASP A 182 6.59 10.66 0.64
CA ASP A 182 7.98 10.99 0.35
C ASP A 182 8.35 12.43 0.79
N PHE A 183 7.35 13.32 0.83
CA PHE A 183 7.47 14.69 1.34
C PHE A 183 7.84 14.75 2.84
N LEU A 184 7.22 13.94 3.70
CA LEU A 184 7.56 13.93 5.12
C LEU A 184 8.80 13.08 5.39
N THR A 185 8.96 11.93 4.74
CA THR A 185 10.10 11.05 4.98
C THR A 185 11.42 11.68 4.53
N GLY A 186 11.41 12.52 3.48
CA GLY A 186 12.58 13.27 3.01
C GLY A 186 13.04 14.41 3.94
N LEU A 187 12.24 14.77 4.95
CA LEU A 187 12.62 15.75 5.98
C LEU A 187 13.38 15.13 7.16
N PHE A 188 13.43 13.79 7.25
CA PHE A 188 14.09 13.05 8.32
C PHE A 188 15.31 12.28 7.78
N SER A 189 16.21 11.84 8.67
CA SER A 189 17.38 11.01 8.29
C SER A 189 16.93 9.67 7.70
N ASN A 190 17.77 9.02 6.86
CA ASN A 190 17.44 7.79 6.14
C ASN A 190 16.83 6.66 7.01
N ASP A 191 17.28 6.50 8.25
CA ASP A 191 16.75 5.48 9.18
C ASP A 191 15.35 5.81 9.70
N ILE A 192 15.07 7.09 9.99
CA ILE A 192 13.76 7.54 10.46
C ILE A 192 12.79 7.64 9.27
N GLY A 193 13.28 8.07 8.12
CA GLY A 193 12.53 8.16 6.87
C GLY A 193 12.07 6.79 6.38
N SER A 194 12.93 5.76 6.43
CA SER A 194 12.55 4.38 6.08
C SER A 194 11.50 3.82 7.04
N PHE A 195 11.68 3.98 8.35
CA PHE A 195 10.69 3.57 9.36
C PHE A 195 9.33 4.28 9.18
N LEU A 196 9.34 5.59 8.89
CA LEU A 196 8.12 6.35 8.61
C LEU A 196 7.44 5.92 7.32
N ARG A 197 8.22 5.58 6.28
CA ARG A 197 7.70 5.05 5.01
C ARG A 197 7.02 3.69 5.20
N GLU A 198 7.54 2.86 6.09
CA GLU A 198 6.96 1.57 6.48
C GLU A 198 5.69 1.72 7.34
N LEU A 199 5.58 2.82 8.09
CA LEU A 199 4.38 3.17 8.86
C LEU A 199 3.31 3.89 8.03
N GLY A 200 3.65 4.26 6.80
CA GLY A 200 2.82 5.00 5.86
C GLY A 200 1.56 4.28 5.42
N ALA A 201 0.41 4.93 5.54
CA ALA A 201 -0.82 4.44 4.94
C ALA A 201 -0.82 4.53 3.40
N GLY A 202 -0.09 5.50 2.84
CA GLY A 202 -0.01 5.74 1.39
C GLY A 202 0.92 4.76 0.67
N SER A 203 2.09 4.46 1.24
CA SER A 203 3.07 3.52 0.65
C SER A 203 2.51 2.10 0.52
N ARG A 204 1.77 1.64 1.53
CA ARG A 204 1.05 0.36 1.50
C ARG A 204 -0.09 0.34 0.48
N PHE A 205 -0.79 1.48 0.35
CA PHE A 205 -1.86 1.62 -0.64
C PHE A 205 -1.31 1.50 -2.06
N GLU A 206 -0.18 2.16 -2.36
CA GLU A 206 0.50 2.09 -3.64
C GLU A 206 0.92 0.64 -3.98
N SER A 207 1.45 -0.10 -3.00
CA SER A 207 1.80 -1.52 -3.19
C SER A 207 0.58 -2.36 -3.57
N ILE A 208 -0.54 -2.18 -2.85
CA ILE A 208 -1.78 -2.91 -3.14
C ILE A 208 -2.37 -2.54 -4.51
N THR A 209 -2.33 -1.26 -4.89
CA THR A 209 -2.85 -0.82 -6.20
C THR A 209 -2.09 -1.38 -7.40
N ARG A 210 -0.88 -1.92 -7.19
CA ARG A 210 -0.12 -2.63 -8.23
C ARG A 210 -0.62 -4.07 -8.47
N GLY A 211 -1.58 -4.55 -7.68
CA GLY A 211 -2.11 -5.92 -7.81
C GLY A 211 -1.54 -6.90 -6.79
N VAL A 212 -0.68 -6.43 -5.88
CA VAL A 212 0.00 -7.25 -4.87
C VAL A 212 -0.66 -7.07 -3.50
N LEU A 213 -1.30 -8.11 -2.99
CA LEU A 213 -1.93 -8.11 -1.67
C LEU A 213 -1.03 -8.81 -0.65
N ASP A 214 -0.44 -8.01 0.24
CA ASP A 214 0.35 -8.48 1.37
C ASP A 214 -0.49 -8.55 2.65
N LEU A 215 -0.46 -9.69 3.37
CA LEU A 215 -1.17 -9.87 4.62
C LEU A 215 -0.84 -8.80 5.70
N PRO A 216 0.44 -8.35 5.86
CA PRO A 216 0.77 -7.26 6.77
C PRO A 216 0.03 -5.95 6.47
N ASP A 217 -0.23 -5.64 5.20
CA ASP A 217 -0.88 -4.40 4.79
C ASP A 217 -2.38 -4.45 5.09
N LEU A 218 -3.01 -5.61 4.86
CA LEU A 218 -4.40 -5.87 5.26
C LEU A 218 -4.56 -5.76 6.78
N TYR A 219 -3.65 -6.37 7.53
CA TYR A 219 -3.65 -6.31 8.99
C TYR A 219 -3.48 -4.88 9.51
N PHE A 220 -2.64 -4.08 8.87
CA PHE A 220 -2.42 -2.68 9.23
C PHE A 220 -3.71 -1.87 9.18
N TYR A 221 -4.42 -1.84 8.07
CA TYR A 221 -5.69 -1.10 7.98
C TYR A 221 -6.76 -1.64 8.94
N LEU A 222 -6.82 -2.97 9.11
CA LEU A 222 -7.77 -3.59 10.04
C LEU A 222 -7.47 -3.19 11.49
N SER A 223 -6.19 -3.19 11.89
CA SER A 223 -5.76 -2.84 13.24
C SER A 223 -6.12 -1.40 13.61
N ILE A 224 -6.01 -0.47 12.66
CA ILE A 224 -6.37 0.94 12.84
C ILE A 224 -7.88 1.07 12.98
N THR A 225 -8.61 0.42 12.07
CA THR A 225 -10.08 0.37 12.11
C THR A 225 -10.56 -0.10 13.49
N VAL A 226 -10.06 -1.23 13.97
CA VAL A 226 -10.43 -1.78 15.28
C VAL A 226 -10.00 -0.86 16.42
N SER A 227 -8.79 -0.29 16.37
CA SER A 227 -8.29 0.63 17.41
C SER A 227 -9.21 1.84 17.59
N PHE A 228 -9.59 2.51 16.50
CA PHE A 228 -10.46 3.67 16.56
C PHE A 228 -11.91 3.32 16.94
N LEU A 229 -12.41 2.15 16.54
CA LEU A 229 -13.71 1.67 17.02
C LEU A 229 -13.71 1.38 18.53
N VAL A 230 -12.62 0.80 19.06
CA VAL A 230 -12.47 0.60 20.51
C VAL A 230 -12.39 1.93 21.25
N LEU A 231 -11.67 2.91 20.71
CA LEU A 231 -11.64 4.28 21.26
C LEU A 231 -13.03 4.95 21.22
N ASN A 232 -13.83 4.68 20.20
CA ASN A 232 -15.20 5.15 20.10
C ASN A 232 -16.10 4.53 21.18
N VAL A 233 -16.03 3.20 21.35
CA VAL A 233 -16.74 2.49 22.44
C VAL A 233 -16.34 3.03 23.80
N TYR A 234 -15.05 3.28 24.02
CA TYR A 234 -14.54 3.90 25.25
C TYR A 234 -15.13 5.30 25.45
N SER A 235 -15.16 6.14 24.41
CA SER A 235 -15.74 7.49 24.42
C SER A 235 -17.20 7.49 24.89
N LEU A 236 -17.99 6.51 24.43
CA LEU A 236 -19.39 6.35 24.84
C LEU A 236 -19.52 5.85 26.27
N LYS A 237 -18.72 4.86 26.68
CA LYS A 237 -18.74 4.35 28.06
C LYS A 237 -18.38 5.46 29.06
N ALA A 238 -17.45 6.33 28.70
CA ALA A 238 -17.05 7.46 29.53
C ALA A 238 -18.18 8.47 29.78
N LEU A 239 -19.18 8.57 28.90
CA LEU A 239 -20.37 9.39 29.14
C LEU A 239 -21.27 8.86 30.26
N GLY A 240 -21.30 7.54 30.44
CA GLY A 240 -22.12 6.89 31.47
C GLY A 240 -21.48 6.82 32.85
N TRP A 241 -20.27 7.36 33.01
CA TRP A 241 -19.54 7.30 34.28
C TRP A 241 -20.07 8.34 35.26
N ALA A 242 -20.56 7.86 36.42
CA ALA A 242 -20.94 8.73 37.52
C ALA A 242 -19.71 9.46 38.09
N HIS A 243 -19.89 10.73 38.46
CA HIS A 243 -18.83 11.55 39.05
C HIS A 243 -18.25 10.95 40.35
N ASP A 244 -19.11 10.27 41.12
CA ASP A 244 -18.77 9.56 42.36
C ASP A 244 -18.61 8.03 42.17
N GLY A 245 -18.45 7.58 40.93
CA GLY A 245 -18.32 6.16 40.58
C GLY A 245 -17.00 5.52 41.02
N ASP A 246 -16.93 4.19 40.96
CA ASP A 246 -15.74 3.44 41.33
C ASP A 246 -14.56 3.73 40.38
N LYS A 247 -13.59 4.51 40.88
CA LYS A 247 -12.37 4.90 40.16
C LYS A 247 -11.56 3.68 39.68
N ARG A 248 -11.72 2.49 40.30
CA ARG A 248 -11.06 1.25 39.84
C ARG A 248 -11.63 0.76 38.51
N HIS A 249 -12.95 0.81 38.33
CA HIS A 249 -13.60 0.44 37.08
C HIS A 249 -13.19 1.37 35.93
N HIS A 250 -13.07 2.68 36.19
CA HIS A 250 -12.59 3.64 35.19
C HIS A 250 -11.12 3.38 34.83
N ARG A 251 -10.23 3.18 35.83
CA ARG A 251 -8.82 2.85 35.57
C ARG A 251 -8.65 1.54 34.80
N LEU A 252 -9.44 0.52 35.14
CA LEU A 252 -9.39 -0.77 34.45
C LEU A 252 -9.82 -0.61 32.99
N ALA A 253 -10.91 0.11 32.71
CA ALA A 253 -11.36 0.39 31.35
C ALA A 253 -10.32 1.16 30.53
N ASN A 254 -9.63 2.14 31.14
CA ASN A 254 -8.54 2.87 30.48
C ASN A 254 -7.37 1.92 30.16
N LEU A 255 -6.94 1.11 31.14
CA LEU A 255 -5.84 0.17 30.97
C LEU A 255 -6.15 -0.89 29.92
N THR A 256 -7.36 -1.45 29.91
CA THR A 256 -7.75 -2.45 28.90
C THR A 256 -7.79 -1.84 27.49
N THR A 257 -8.28 -0.60 27.37
CA THR A 257 -8.35 0.08 26.07
C THR A 257 -6.94 0.40 25.57
N LEU A 258 -6.07 0.91 26.44
CA LEU A 258 -4.68 1.23 26.11
C LEU A 258 -3.88 -0.05 25.79
N ALA A 259 -4.05 -1.11 26.57
CA ALA A 259 -3.42 -2.40 26.34
C ALA A 259 -3.86 -3.02 25.00
N LEU A 260 -5.14 -2.89 24.61
CA LEU A 260 -5.65 -3.41 23.35
C LEU A 260 -5.09 -2.62 22.16
N CYS A 261 -5.07 -1.28 22.23
CA CYS A 261 -4.41 -0.46 21.21
C CYS A 261 -2.90 -0.76 21.12
N ALA A 262 -2.23 -0.88 22.26
CA ALA A 262 -0.80 -1.23 22.29
C ALA A 262 -0.53 -2.62 21.71
N ASN A 263 -1.38 -3.60 22.00
CA ASN A 263 -1.26 -4.94 21.44
C ASN A 263 -1.43 -4.93 19.92
N LEU A 264 -2.39 -4.15 19.39
CA LEU A 264 -2.56 -3.98 17.95
C LEU A 264 -1.33 -3.32 17.31
N LEU A 265 -0.72 -2.32 17.95
CA LEU A 265 0.52 -1.70 17.46
C LEU A 265 1.70 -2.68 17.48
N VAL A 266 1.91 -3.42 18.57
CA VAL A 266 2.98 -4.42 18.67
C VAL A 266 2.79 -5.53 17.64
N ALA A 267 1.56 -5.99 17.44
CA ALA A 267 1.25 -6.98 16.43
C ALA A 267 1.55 -6.50 15.01
N ASN A 268 1.38 -5.21 14.70
CA ASN A 268 1.81 -4.66 13.40
C ASN A 268 3.32 -4.77 13.19
N ILE A 269 4.10 -4.44 14.21
CA ILE A 269 5.57 -4.54 14.15
C ILE A 269 5.98 -6.00 13.97
N TRP A 270 5.34 -6.92 14.68
CA TRP A 270 5.62 -8.35 14.57
C TRP A 270 5.22 -8.93 13.20
N MET A 271 4.06 -8.53 12.65
CA MET A 271 3.60 -8.95 11.32
C MET A 271 4.51 -8.47 10.19
N HIS A 272 5.24 -7.37 10.37
CA HIS A 272 6.19 -6.89 9.35
C HIS A 272 7.35 -7.87 9.09
N GLY A 273 7.73 -8.67 10.09
CA GLY A 273 8.74 -9.73 9.91
C GLY A 273 8.22 -10.98 9.19
N MET A 274 6.93 -11.05 8.87
CA MET A 274 6.26 -12.23 8.33
C MET A 274 5.88 -12.02 6.85
N ASN A 275 6.81 -12.35 5.94
CA ASN A 275 6.60 -12.25 4.48
C ASN A 275 5.91 -13.49 3.87
N PHE A 276 5.23 -14.32 4.65
CA PHE A 276 4.81 -15.66 4.21
C PHE A 276 3.54 -15.70 3.34
N LEU A 277 2.74 -14.62 3.31
CA LEU A 277 1.44 -14.62 2.62
C LEU A 277 1.26 -13.36 1.77
N ARG A 278 1.75 -13.46 0.53
CA ARG A 278 1.60 -12.49 -0.55
C ARG A 278 0.76 -13.11 -1.65
N TRP A 279 -0.27 -12.40 -2.09
CA TRP A 279 -1.09 -12.80 -3.24
C TRP A 279 -0.88 -11.80 -4.37
N ASP A 280 -0.43 -12.30 -5.52
CA ASP A 280 -0.41 -11.53 -6.75
C ASP A 280 -1.71 -11.80 -7.51
N LEU A 281 -2.42 -10.72 -7.85
CA LEU A 281 -3.68 -10.78 -8.60
C LEU A 281 -3.49 -10.37 -10.06
N THR A 282 -2.29 -9.93 -10.47
CA THR A 282 -2.03 -9.44 -11.83
C THR A 282 -2.17 -10.53 -12.88
N GLU A 283 -2.55 -10.12 -14.09
CA GLU A 283 -2.68 -11.03 -15.21
C GLU A 283 -1.30 -11.57 -15.61
N GLY A 284 -1.09 -12.86 -15.39
CA GLY A 284 0.16 -13.55 -15.66
C GLY A 284 1.16 -13.57 -14.51
N ASP A 285 0.74 -13.26 -13.27
CA ASP A 285 1.57 -13.32 -12.07
C ASP A 285 2.85 -12.46 -12.21
N GLN A 286 2.71 -11.22 -12.70
CA GLN A 286 3.84 -10.36 -13.11
C GLN A 286 4.75 -9.94 -11.94
N TYR A 287 4.25 -10.04 -10.71
CA TYR A 287 4.94 -9.75 -9.46
C TYR A 287 5.06 -11.01 -8.59
N SER A 288 5.06 -12.18 -9.21
CA SER A 288 5.44 -13.44 -8.58
C SER A 288 6.42 -14.17 -9.48
N ILE A 289 7.51 -14.65 -8.90
CA ILE A 289 8.45 -15.46 -9.67
C ILE A 289 7.80 -16.77 -10.16
N SER A 290 8.12 -17.11 -11.41
CA SER A 290 7.62 -18.30 -12.08
C SER A 290 8.09 -19.59 -11.40
N GLU A 291 7.34 -20.67 -11.63
CA GLU A 291 7.67 -21.99 -11.10
C GLU A 291 9.05 -22.48 -11.60
N VAL A 292 9.44 -22.11 -12.82
CA VAL A 292 10.76 -22.42 -13.38
C VAL A 292 11.87 -21.70 -12.61
N THR A 293 11.66 -20.43 -12.28
CA THR A 293 12.58 -19.63 -11.45
C THR A 293 12.71 -20.25 -10.07
N ARG A 294 11.60 -20.62 -9.41
CA ARG A 294 11.61 -21.32 -8.10
C ARG A 294 12.42 -22.61 -8.15
N GLN A 295 12.19 -23.45 -9.16
CA GLN A 295 12.93 -24.70 -9.33
C GLN A 295 14.43 -24.46 -9.61
N THR A 296 14.77 -23.39 -10.30
CA THR A 296 16.17 -23.00 -10.55
C THR A 296 16.85 -22.50 -9.28
N LEU A 297 16.17 -21.66 -8.50
CA LEU A 297 16.69 -21.16 -7.21
C LEU A 297 16.84 -22.29 -6.18
N ALA A 298 15.94 -23.28 -6.18
CA ALA A 298 16.04 -24.46 -5.32
C ALA A 298 17.26 -25.34 -5.60
N GLN A 299 17.93 -25.18 -6.76
CA GLN A 299 19.14 -25.91 -7.11
C GLN A 299 20.44 -25.24 -6.63
N LEU A 300 20.34 -24.02 -6.07
CA LEU A 300 21.49 -23.30 -5.54
C LEU A 300 22.04 -24.03 -4.30
N GLN A 301 23.34 -24.31 -4.31
CA GLN A 301 24.06 -24.97 -3.22
C GLN A 301 24.88 -23.97 -2.38
N GLU A 302 25.18 -22.81 -2.97
CA GLU A 302 25.88 -21.67 -2.35
C GLU A 302 25.01 -20.40 -2.42
N PRO A 303 25.27 -19.38 -1.58
CA PRO A 303 24.51 -18.14 -1.61
C PRO A 303 24.77 -17.35 -2.91
N LEU A 304 23.71 -17.14 -3.70
CA LEU A 304 23.70 -16.26 -4.87
C LEU A 304 23.66 -14.80 -4.40
N LEU A 305 24.68 -14.01 -4.74
CA LEU A 305 24.74 -12.59 -4.39
C LEU A 305 24.28 -11.74 -5.58
N LEU A 306 23.25 -10.92 -5.36
CA LEU A 306 22.69 -10.01 -6.35
C LEU A 306 23.02 -8.56 -5.96
N LEU A 307 23.95 -7.91 -6.69
CA LEU A 307 24.19 -6.46 -6.52
C LEU A 307 23.32 -5.67 -7.47
N LEU A 308 22.55 -4.74 -6.93
CA LEU A 308 21.75 -3.79 -7.70
C LEU A 308 22.33 -2.39 -7.54
N ALA A 309 22.72 -1.77 -8.66
CA ALA A 309 22.99 -0.34 -8.74
C ALA A 309 21.68 0.42 -9.10
N PRO A 310 21.47 1.66 -8.65
CA PRO A 310 20.14 2.26 -8.54
C PRO A 310 19.35 2.23 -9.86
N LEU A 311 18.37 1.33 -9.89
CA LEU A 311 17.46 1.04 -10.99
C LEU A 311 16.00 1.21 -10.54
N VAL A 312 15.10 1.31 -11.52
CA VAL A 312 13.65 1.54 -11.37
C VAL A 312 13.04 0.66 -10.25
N PRO A 313 12.12 1.19 -9.42
CA PRO A 313 11.49 0.46 -8.30
C PRO A 313 10.99 -0.94 -8.62
N GLN A 314 10.54 -1.19 -9.85
CA GLN A 314 10.03 -2.48 -10.32
C GLN A 314 11.09 -3.60 -10.30
N LEU A 315 12.34 -3.31 -10.71
CA LEU A 315 13.41 -4.33 -10.71
C LEU A 315 13.86 -4.66 -9.28
N LYS A 316 13.83 -3.66 -8.41
CA LYS A 316 14.10 -3.83 -6.97
C LYS A 316 13.09 -4.79 -6.33
N ASP A 317 11.81 -4.64 -6.65
CA ASP A 317 10.76 -5.51 -6.11
C ASP A 317 10.90 -6.95 -6.62
N LEU A 318 11.22 -7.13 -7.92
CA LEU A 318 11.49 -8.45 -8.50
C LEU A 318 12.69 -9.15 -7.84
N LEU A 319 13.81 -8.45 -7.64
CA LEU A 319 15.00 -9.05 -7.02
C LEU A 319 14.78 -9.41 -5.54
N LYS A 320 13.96 -8.64 -4.82
CA LYS A 320 13.50 -9.04 -3.48
C LYS A 320 12.69 -10.33 -3.50
N GLU A 321 11.91 -10.58 -4.55
CA GLU A 321 11.19 -11.85 -4.67
C GLU A 321 12.13 -13.04 -4.89
N TYR A 322 13.23 -12.84 -5.61
CA TYR A 322 14.28 -13.86 -5.72
C TYR A 322 14.91 -14.18 -4.37
N GLU A 323 15.17 -13.17 -3.53
CA GLU A 323 15.67 -13.35 -2.17
C GLU A 323 14.67 -14.13 -1.30
N VAL A 324 13.40 -13.73 -1.32
CA VAL A 324 12.33 -14.41 -0.56
C VAL A 324 12.17 -15.87 -1.02
N ALA A 325 12.19 -16.11 -2.33
CA ALA A 325 12.05 -17.45 -2.88
C ALA A 325 13.27 -18.35 -2.69
N GLY A 326 14.47 -17.77 -2.68
CA GLY A 326 15.72 -18.47 -2.43
C GLY A 326 15.86 -18.98 -1.00
N GLY A 327 15.01 -18.53 -0.06
CA GLY A 327 14.94 -19.06 1.29
C GLY A 327 16.26 -19.02 2.05
N GLY A 328 17.10 -18.00 1.78
CA GLY A 328 18.44 -17.84 2.35
C GLY A 328 19.60 -18.27 1.42
N SER A 329 19.31 -18.95 0.31
CA SER A 329 20.30 -19.29 -0.74
C SER A 329 20.53 -18.14 -1.74
N VAL A 330 19.77 -17.06 -1.61
CA VAL A 330 19.92 -15.84 -2.40
C VAL A 330 20.05 -14.69 -1.41
N ARG A 331 21.07 -13.85 -1.61
CA ARG A 331 21.35 -12.66 -0.80
C ARG A 331 21.35 -11.44 -1.69
N LEU A 332 20.48 -10.49 -1.38
CA LEU A 332 20.37 -9.24 -2.13
C LEU A 332 21.16 -8.14 -1.44
N GLU A 333 22.02 -7.44 -2.18
CA GLU A 333 22.76 -6.29 -1.68
C GLU A 333 22.55 -5.08 -2.60
N PHE A 334 22.07 -3.98 -2.02
CA PHE A 334 21.90 -2.72 -2.74
C PHE A 334 23.16 -1.88 -2.58
N VAL A 335 23.78 -1.52 -3.69
CA VAL A 335 24.99 -0.70 -3.68
C VAL A 335 24.74 0.55 -4.52
N ALA A 336 25.09 1.71 -3.98
CA ALA A 336 25.10 2.97 -4.71
C ALA A 336 26.57 3.36 -4.97
N PRO A 337 27.17 2.97 -6.11
CA PRO A 337 28.59 3.20 -6.36
C PRO A 337 28.95 4.70 -6.32
N ILE A 338 28.02 5.57 -6.74
CA ILE A 338 28.19 7.04 -6.75
C ILE A 338 28.46 7.61 -5.35
N GLU A 339 27.98 6.95 -4.30
CA GLU A 339 28.12 7.43 -2.92
C GLU A 339 29.43 6.98 -2.26
N ASN A 340 30.09 5.95 -2.81
CA ASN A 340 31.31 5.38 -2.23
C ASN A 340 32.38 5.10 -3.30
N PRO A 341 33.48 5.89 -3.32
CA PRO A 341 34.57 5.72 -4.28
C PRO A 341 35.20 4.32 -4.32
N GLU A 342 35.26 3.61 -3.19
CA GLU A 342 35.83 2.26 -3.14
C GLU A 342 34.96 1.24 -3.88
N LEU A 343 33.63 1.36 -3.75
CA LEU A 343 32.67 0.50 -4.45
C LEU A 343 32.55 0.85 -5.93
N GLU A 344 32.75 2.12 -6.29
CA GLU A 344 32.86 2.56 -7.68
C GLU A 344 34.09 1.97 -8.38
N ASP A 345 35.24 1.99 -7.71
CA ASP A 345 36.48 1.38 -8.22
C ASP A 345 36.36 -0.14 -8.36
N GLU A 346 35.73 -0.82 -7.39
CA GLU A 346 35.45 -2.25 -7.44
C GLU A 346 34.49 -2.60 -8.59
N ALA A 347 33.37 -1.87 -8.71
CA ALA A 347 32.37 -2.08 -9.76
C ALA A 347 32.98 -1.95 -11.16
N ASN A 348 33.82 -0.92 -11.38
CA ASN A 348 34.45 -0.67 -12.67
C ASN A 348 35.61 -1.64 -12.95
N SER A 349 36.46 -1.92 -11.95
CA SER A 349 37.69 -2.71 -12.15
C SER A 349 37.46 -4.22 -12.09
N ALA A 350 36.62 -4.70 -11.17
CA ALA A 350 36.39 -6.14 -10.98
C ALA A 350 35.28 -6.68 -11.87
N TYR A 351 34.23 -5.87 -12.11
CA TYR A 351 33.01 -6.33 -12.80
C TYR A 351 32.72 -5.57 -14.10
N GLY A 352 33.48 -4.52 -14.44
CA GLY A 352 33.31 -3.75 -15.67
C GLY A 352 32.04 -2.89 -15.73
N ILE A 353 31.41 -2.65 -14.58
CA ILE A 353 30.18 -1.85 -14.44
C ILE A 353 30.54 -0.37 -14.54
N ARG A 354 29.89 0.37 -15.44
CA ARG A 354 30.20 1.78 -15.72
C ARG A 354 28.95 2.65 -15.73
N PRO A 355 29.06 3.93 -15.31
CA PRO A 355 27.90 4.80 -15.27
C PRO A 355 27.44 5.14 -16.69
N VAL A 356 26.13 5.11 -16.90
CA VAL A 356 25.50 5.53 -18.14
C VAL A 356 25.06 7.00 -17.97
N PRO A 357 25.46 7.92 -18.87
CA PRO A 357 25.04 9.32 -18.79
C PRO A 357 23.63 9.50 -19.35
N PHE A 358 22.75 10.15 -18.59
CA PHE A 358 21.40 10.54 -19.00
C PHE A 358 21.27 12.05 -19.06
N SER A 359 20.54 12.54 -20.06
CA SER A 359 20.18 13.96 -20.15
C SER A 359 18.79 14.14 -19.54
N VAL A 360 18.72 14.70 -18.34
CA VAL A 360 17.45 15.06 -17.71
C VAL A 360 17.12 16.50 -18.09
N LYS A 361 15.98 16.70 -18.74
CA LYS A 361 15.52 18.03 -19.16
C LYS A 361 14.46 18.51 -18.17
N ASP A 362 14.86 19.40 -17.27
CA ASP A 362 13.93 20.11 -16.38
C ASP A 362 13.40 21.36 -17.11
N ARG A 363 12.33 21.98 -16.60
CA ARG A 363 11.63 23.13 -17.21
C ARG A 363 12.54 24.33 -17.52
N TYR A 364 13.74 24.39 -16.95
CA TYR A 364 14.68 25.51 -17.06
C TYR A 364 16.11 25.12 -17.45
N GLU A 365 16.53 23.85 -17.34
CA GLU A 365 17.91 23.43 -17.62
C GLU A 365 18.00 21.96 -18.05
N SER A 366 19.00 21.64 -18.88
CA SER A 366 19.35 20.27 -19.25
C SER A 366 20.58 19.87 -18.47
N SER A 367 20.45 18.95 -17.51
CA SER A 367 21.57 18.43 -16.72
C SER A 367 21.92 17.01 -17.16
N LEU A 368 23.22 16.71 -17.23
CA LEU A 368 23.73 15.36 -17.44
C LEU A 368 23.88 14.68 -16.09
N VAL A 369 23.07 13.66 -15.83
CA VAL A 369 23.12 12.84 -14.62
C VAL A 369 23.71 11.49 -14.97
N GLN A 370 24.77 11.08 -14.27
CA GLN A 370 25.36 9.76 -14.40
C GLN A 370 24.64 8.80 -13.46
N SER A 371 24.23 7.64 -13.97
CA SER A 371 23.55 6.63 -13.17
C SER A 371 23.91 5.23 -13.63
N TYR A 372 23.96 4.31 -12.68
CA TYR A 372 24.33 2.91 -12.89
C TYR A 372 23.06 2.06 -13.02
N PHE A 373 23.01 1.20 -14.04
CA PHE A 373 21.82 0.41 -14.36
C PHE A 373 22.22 -1.03 -14.62
N ASP A 374 22.90 -1.63 -13.64
CA ASP A 374 23.46 -2.97 -13.76
C ASP A 374 23.02 -3.84 -12.59
N VAL A 375 22.75 -5.11 -12.90
CA VAL A 375 22.55 -6.18 -11.92
C VAL A 375 23.73 -7.14 -12.03
N LEU A 376 24.53 -7.24 -10.98
CA LEU A 376 25.54 -8.30 -10.87
C LEU A 376 24.89 -9.53 -10.25
N VAL A 377 24.96 -10.64 -10.97
CA VAL A 377 24.62 -11.97 -10.45
C VAL A 377 25.92 -12.71 -10.18
N LYS A 378 26.23 -12.97 -8.91
CA LYS A 378 27.46 -13.65 -8.47
C LYS A 378 27.14 -14.95 -7.75
N TYR A 379 27.83 -16.02 -8.11
CA TYR A 379 27.73 -17.32 -7.45
C TYR A 379 29.13 -17.92 -7.35
N ALA A 380 29.62 -18.14 -6.13
CA ALA A 380 31.02 -18.51 -5.88
C ALA A 380 32.00 -17.52 -6.56
N ASP A 381 32.87 -18.03 -7.43
CA ASP A 381 33.86 -17.28 -8.21
C ASP A 381 33.33 -16.81 -9.57
N GLU A 382 32.16 -17.28 -9.99
CA GLU A 382 31.56 -16.94 -11.29
C GLU A 382 30.59 -15.77 -11.15
N TYR A 383 30.53 -14.91 -12.18
CA TYR A 383 29.63 -13.77 -12.21
C TYR A 383 29.12 -13.43 -13.61
N ILE A 384 27.92 -12.86 -13.67
CA ILE A 384 27.35 -12.26 -14.87
C ILE A 384 26.82 -10.88 -14.52
N VAL A 385 27.14 -9.89 -15.35
CA VAL A 385 26.58 -8.54 -15.29
C VAL A 385 25.47 -8.42 -16.32
N LEU A 386 24.28 -8.01 -15.88
CA LEU A 386 23.16 -7.63 -16.73
C LEU A 386 23.07 -6.11 -16.77
N GLY A 387 23.30 -5.51 -17.94
CA GLY A 387 23.30 -4.06 -18.09
C GLY A 387 21.97 -3.48 -18.57
N PHE A 388 21.89 -2.15 -18.61
CA PHE A 388 20.73 -1.38 -19.09
C PHE A 388 20.14 -1.89 -20.40
N ARG A 389 20.99 -2.25 -21.37
CA ARG A 389 20.58 -2.69 -22.71
C ARG A 389 19.93 -4.07 -22.73
N ASP A 390 20.24 -4.89 -21.74
CA ASP A 390 19.70 -6.25 -21.63
C ASP A 390 18.34 -6.24 -20.94
N LEU A 391 18.12 -5.29 -20.02
CA LEU A 391 16.95 -5.22 -19.15
C LEU A 391 15.81 -4.32 -19.69
N ILE A 392 16.12 -3.40 -20.61
CA ILE A 392 15.20 -2.36 -21.08
C ILE A 392 15.01 -2.42 -22.60
N GLU A 393 13.75 -2.40 -23.03
CA GLU A 393 13.34 -2.26 -24.42
C GLU A 393 12.79 -0.84 -24.65
N ILE A 394 13.40 -0.11 -25.58
CA ILE A 394 12.95 1.23 -25.96
C ILE A 394 11.97 1.07 -27.11
N LYS A 395 10.68 1.33 -26.86
CA LYS A 395 9.69 1.45 -27.93
C LYS A 395 9.56 2.93 -28.31
N ILE A 396 9.99 3.25 -29.52
CA ILE A 396 9.79 4.59 -30.10
C ILE A 396 8.33 4.67 -30.53
N VAL A 397 7.52 5.41 -29.79
CA VAL A 397 6.11 5.67 -30.13
C VAL A 397 6.04 7.08 -30.72
N GLY A 398 6.20 7.17 -32.05
CA GLY A 398 6.11 8.44 -32.78
C GLY A 398 7.40 9.28 -32.80
N GLU A 399 7.31 10.52 -33.29
CA GLU A 399 8.47 11.39 -33.58
C GLU A 399 9.09 12.07 -32.34
N ALA A 400 8.47 11.97 -31.14
CA ALA A 400 8.90 12.74 -29.97
C ALA A 400 8.76 12.05 -28.60
N ASP A 401 8.17 10.84 -28.49
CA ASP A 401 8.04 10.13 -27.21
C ASP A 401 8.80 8.80 -27.21
N ILE A 402 9.67 8.65 -26.21
CA ILE A 402 10.45 7.45 -25.94
C ILE A 402 9.78 6.75 -24.77
N ASP A 403 9.08 5.64 -25.03
CA ASP A 403 8.52 4.80 -23.97
C ASP A 403 9.56 3.73 -23.60
N VAL A 404 9.99 3.76 -22.34
CA VAL A 404 11.05 2.90 -21.80
C VAL A 404 10.37 1.80 -20.99
N MET A 405 10.22 0.61 -21.59
CA MET A 405 9.64 -0.55 -20.92
C MET A 405 10.74 -1.53 -20.50
N LEU A 406 10.59 -2.16 -19.33
CA LEU A 406 11.39 -3.34 -19.00
C LEU A 406 10.98 -4.48 -19.92
N ARG A 407 11.95 -5.23 -20.46
CA ARG A 407 11.69 -6.28 -21.45
C ARG A 407 11.02 -7.50 -20.83
N ASN A 408 11.82 -8.40 -20.27
CA ASN A 408 11.38 -9.49 -19.41
C ASN A 408 12.50 -9.77 -18.40
N PRO A 409 12.64 -8.90 -17.38
CA PRO A 409 13.77 -8.96 -16.45
C PRO A 409 13.86 -10.29 -15.72
N GLU A 410 12.72 -10.95 -15.42
CA GLU A 410 12.72 -12.27 -14.78
C GLU A 410 13.38 -13.33 -15.67
N PHE A 411 13.04 -13.36 -16.96
CA PHE A 411 13.61 -14.32 -17.89
C PHE A 411 15.13 -14.16 -18.01
N ASP A 412 15.60 -12.92 -18.17
CA ASP A 412 17.03 -12.63 -18.33
C ASP A 412 17.82 -12.91 -17.05
N LEU A 413 17.25 -12.61 -15.88
CA LEU A 413 17.82 -12.98 -14.59
C LEU A 413 17.87 -14.51 -14.40
N THR A 414 16.75 -15.21 -14.60
CA THR A 414 16.69 -16.68 -14.47
C THR A 414 17.64 -17.38 -15.44
N ARG A 415 17.74 -16.87 -16.67
CA ARG A 415 18.67 -17.38 -17.66
C ARG A 415 20.11 -17.20 -17.22
N SER A 416 20.45 -16.05 -16.64
CA SER A 416 21.78 -15.75 -16.12
C SER A 416 22.13 -16.64 -14.94
N VAL A 417 21.22 -16.81 -13.99
CA VAL A 417 21.38 -17.73 -12.85
C VAL A 417 21.62 -19.16 -13.33
N ARG A 418 20.78 -19.66 -14.26
CA ARG A 418 20.95 -21.00 -14.83
C ARG A 418 22.28 -21.16 -15.59
N LYS A 419 22.74 -20.12 -16.27
CA LYS A 419 24.02 -20.14 -16.98
C LYS A 419 25.19 -20.22 -16.00
N ILE A 420 25.21 -19.39 -14.97
CA ILE A 420 26.24 -19.42 -13.92
C ILE A 420 26.24 -20.77 -13.20
N LEU A 421 25.06 -21.29 -12.86
CA LEU A 421 24.93 -22.60 -12.21
C LEU A 421 25.47 -23.73 -13.09
N ALA A 422 25.24 -23.67 -14.40
CA ALA A 422 25.82 -24.61 -15.36
C ALA A 422 27.34 -24.45 -15.51
N GLU A 423 27.86 -23.22 -15.48
CA GLU A 423 29.30 -22.92 -15.53
C GLU A 423 30.01 -23.44 -14.27
N PHE A 424 29.44 -23.22 -13.09
CA PHE A 424 29.95 -23.76 -11.82
C PHE A 424 29.95 -25.30 -11.81
N GLN A 425 28.83 -25.93 -12.21
CA GLN A 425 28.74 -27.39 -12.29
C GLN A 425 29.66 -27.97 -13.37
N GLY A 426 29.87 -27.26 -14.47
CA GLY A 426 30.79 -27.63 -15.54
C GLY A 426 32.26 -27.51 -15.12
N GLY A 427 32.61 -26.43 -14.40
CA GLY A 427 33.97 -26.14 -13.92
C GLY A 427 34.47 -27.13 -12.87
N GLY A 428 33.58 -27.64 -12.01
CA GLY A 428 33.90 -28.69 -11.04
C GLY A 428 34.19 -30.07 -11.66
N SER A 429 33.69 -30.34 -12.88
CA SER A 429 33.73 -31.69 -13.47
C SER A 429 35.05 -32.06 -14.16
N THR A 430 35.92 -31.09 -14.47
CA THR A 430 37.11 -31.36 -15.29
C THR A 430 38.25 -32.06 -14.54
N PHE A 431 38.28 -31.97 -13.21
CA PHE A 431 39.36 -32.53 -12.38
C PHE A 431 38.98 -33.83 -11.64
N ASP A 432 37.70 -34.19 -11.57
CA ASP A 432 37.24 -35.45 -10.95
C ASP A 432 37.57 -36.71 -11.78
N TYR A 433 38.06 -36.54 -13.02
CA TYR A 433 38.44 -37.63 -13.92
C TYR A 433 39.94 -37.92 -13.98
N ILE A 434 40.76 -37.29 -13.15
CA ILE A 434 42.18 -37.65 -13.03
C ILE A 434 42.31 -38.64 -11.86
N PRO A 435 42.45 -39.96 -12.11
CA PRO A 435 42.82 -40.87 -11.04
C PRO A 435 44.23 -40.47 -10.59
N ASN A 436 44.41 -40.31 -9.28
CA ASN A 436 45.65 -39.98 -8.57
C ASN A 436 46.95 -40.38 -9.33
N PRO A 437 47.97 -39.51 -9.41
CA PRO A 437 49.26 -39.85 -10.01
C PRO A 437 49.98 -41.00 -9.28
#